data_AF-A0A7S1RTD0-F1
#
_entry.id   AF-A0A7S1RTD0-F1
#
_cell.length_a   1.000
_cell.length_b   1.000
_cell.length_c   1.000
_cell.angle_alpha   90.00
_cell.angle_beta   90.00
_cell.angle_gamma   90.00
#
_symmetry.space_group_name_H-M   'P 1'
#
loop_
_entity.id
_entity.type
_entity.pdbx_description
1 polymer ?
#
loop_
_entity_poly.entity_id
_entity_poly.type
_entity_poly.pdbx_seq_one_letter_code
_entity_poly.pdbx_strand_id
1 'polypeptide(L)'
;WQEAYLALSADLGLSDLTGPASLAGRVRAAFDPEPEVGSSAQEPAEPAEPAEEPEAAGWRSSDGWWVDRPVHERASAAVGCVPERFVTFSSNCQAVLHVRGPAAVGAHAAIVPASGPPEGLSNGDIAGLVERAPHGALVLVALVQMAPAAVRETLRALADAGCGVPLAAPPDECGVLVAVGKKGASNWHQTM
;
A
#
# COMPACT_ATOMS: atom_id res chain seq x y z
N TRP A 1 16.99 14.08 -11.24
CA TRP A 1 16.95 14.32 -9.77
C TRP A 1 17.90 15.41 -9.31
N GLN A 2 19.20 15.39 -9.64
CA GLN A 2 20.15 16.44 -9.23
C GLN A 2 19.77 17.84 -9.74
N GLU A 3 19.36 17.97 -11.01
CA GLU A 3 18.86 19.25 -11.55
C GLU A 3 17.60 19.75 -10.84
N ALA A 4 16.64 18.87 -10.58
CA ALA A 4 15.43 19.21 -9.82
C ALA A 4 15.75 19.66 -8.38
N TYR A 5 16.74 19.02 -7.75
CA TYR A 5 17.21 19.40 -6.42
C TYR A 5 17.89 20.78 -6.41
N LEU A 6 18.69 21.08 -7.44
CA LEU A 6 19.35 22.38 -7.59
C LEU A 6 18.33 23.50 -7.85
N ALA A 7 17.36 23.27 -8.73
CA ALA A 7 16.29 24.23 -9.02
C ALA A 7 15.49 24.56 -7.76
N LEU A 8 15.06 23.53 -7.01
CA LEU A 8 14.31 23.73 -5.78
C LEU A 8 15.13 24.43 -4.69
N SER A 9 16.43 24.13 -4.59
CA SER A 9 17.32 24.82 -3.64
C SER A 9 17.48 26.31 -3.99
N ALA A 10 17.57 26.64 -5.28
CA ALA A 10 17.63 28.02 -5.76
C ALA A 10 16.33 28.80 -5.51
N ASP A 11 15.17 28.19 -5.78
CA ASP A 11 13.86 28.79 -5.52
C ASP A 11 13.64 29.09 -4.03
N LEU A 12 14.22 28.27 -3.15
CA LEU A 12 14.18 28.46 -1.70
C LEU A 12 15.26 29.41 -1.16
N GLY A 13 16.09 29.99 -2.03
CA GLY A 13 17.19 30.88 -1.65
C GLY A 13 18.30 30.20 -0.85
N LEU A 14 18.48 28.89 -1.02
CA LEU A 14 19.47 28.09 -0.31
C LEU A 14 20.77 28.03 -1.13
N SER A 15 21.74 28.85 -0.73
CA SER A 15 23.05 28.95 -1.40
C SER A 15 24.02 27.83 -0.98
N ASP A 16 23.82 27.25 0.20
CA ASP A 16 24.63 26.14 0.70
C ASP A 16 23.95 24.82 0.35
N LEU A 17 24.60 24.03 -0.50
CA LEU A 17 24.10 22.73 -0.95
C LEU A 17 24.51 21.58 -0.02
N THR A 18 25.33 21.89 0.99
CA THR A 18 25.86 20.91 1.96
C THR A 18 25.63 21.37 3.41
N GLY A 19 25.76 20.45 4.36
CA GLY A 19 25.61 20.80 5.79
C GLY A 19 24.16 21.06 6.24
N PRO A 20 23.97 21.50 7.50
CA PRO A 20 22.65 21.59 8.13
C PRO A 20 21.75 22.69 7.55
N ALA A 21 22.33 23.72 6.94
CA ALA A 21 21.59 24.81 6.30
C ALA A 21 21.09 24.45 4.89
N SER A 22 21.63 23.39 4.27
CA SER A 22 21.18 22.92 2.96
C SER A 22 19.76 22.37 2.99
N LEU A 23 19.13 22.22 1.82
CA LEU A 23 17.81 21.61 1.72
C LEU A 23 17.77 20.22 2.36
N ALA A 24 18.77 19.37 2.06
CA ALA A 24 18.91 18.05 2.69
C ALA A 24 19.13 18.13 4.20
N GLY A 25 19.91 19.12 4.68
CA GLY A 25 20.14 19.36 6.11
C GLY A 25 18.88 19.79 6.86
N ARG A 26 18.09 20.71 6.26
CA ARG A 26 16.82 21.18 6.82
C ARG A 26 15.74 20.12 6.80
N VAL A 27 15.67 19.34 5.71
CA VAL A 27 14.82 18.14 5.67
C VAL A 27 15.26 17.19 6.78
N ARG A 28 16.54 16.86 6.92
CA ARG A 28 16.99 15.98 8.01
C ARG A 28 16.65 16.53 9.40
N ALA A 29 16.89 17.81 9.66
CA ALA A 29 16.58 18.44 10.95
C ALA A 29 15.08 18.49 11.26
N ALA A 30 14.22 18.61 10.24
CA ALA A 30 12.77 18.54 10.43
C ALA A 30 12.27 17.12 10.76
N PHE A 31 13.09 16.09 10.51
CA PHE A 31 12.75 14.68 10.71
C PHE A 31 13.37 14.07 11.97
N ASP A 32 14.32 14.75 12.62
CA ASP A 32 14.89 14.36 13.92
C ASP A 32 14.31 15.28 15.01
N PRO A 33 13.25 14.88 15.74
CA PRO A 33 12.79 15.65 16.89
C PRO A 33 13.86 15.63 17.98
N GLU A 34 14.24 16.80 18.51
CA GLU A 34 15.12 16.85 19.68
C GLU A 34 14.52 16.00 20.82
N PRO A 35 15.32 15.19 21.52
CA PRO A 35 14.80 14.32 22.57
C PRO A 35 14.22 15.16 23.70
N GLU A 36 12.90 15.12 23.87
CA GLU A 36 12.25 15.71 25.03
C GLU A 36 12.68 14.97 26.30
N VAL A 37 13.45 15.66 27.13
CA VAL A 37 13.83 15.21 28.46
C VAL A 37 12.69 15.55 29.43
N GLY A 38 11.85 14.58 29.77
CA GLY A 38 10.87 14.67 30.87
C GLY A 38 10.12 13.34 31.05
N SER A 39 10.49 12.48 32.00
CA SER A 39 10.07 12.47 33.41
C SER A 39 8.56 12.27 33.61
N SER A 40 8.13 11.07 34.02
CA SER A 40 7.51 10.82 35.33
C SER A 40 6.62 9.57 35.37
N ALA A 41 6.77 8.86 36.50
CA ALA A 41 5.82 8.02 37.23
C ALA A 41 5.23 6.74 36.59
N GLN A 42 5.64 5.63 37.18
CA GLN A 42 5.14 4.28 37.01
C GLN A 42 4.22 3.96 38.19
N GLU A 43 2.97 3.55 37.93
CA GLU A 43 2.07 2.94 38.92
C GLU A 43 1.62 1.55 38.40
N PRO A 44 1.54 0.50 39.23
CA PRO A 44 1.24 -0.86 38.75
C PRO A 44 -0.24 -1.21 38.95
N ALA A 45 -0.83 -1.92 37.99
CA ALA A 45 -2.10 -2.63 38.19
C ALA A 45 -2.14 -3.97 37.42
N GLU A 46 -2.79 -4.94 38.05
CA GLU A 46 -2.89 -6.38 37.79
C GLU A 46 -3.42 -6.82 36.41
N PRO A 47 -3.17 -8.08 35.99
CA PRO A 47 -3.53 -8.57 34.67
C PRO A 47 -4.99 -9.03 34.58
N ALA A 48 -5.78 -8.27 33.82
CA ALA A 48 -7.00 -8.77 33.18
C ALA A 48 -6.72 -8.97 31.69
N GLU A 49 -7.13 -10.10 31.13
CA GLU A 49 -6.98 -10.41 29.71
C GLU A 49 -7.65 -9.33 28.84
N PRO A 50 -6.93 -8.69 27.90
CA PRO A 50 -7.45 -7.53 27.19
C PRO A 50 -8.46 -7.96 26.13
N ALA A 51 -9.71 -7.53 26.31
CA ALA A 51 -10.59 -7.24 25.19
C ALA A 51 -9.90 -6.17 24.32
N GLU A 52 -9.83 -6.39 23.00
CA GLU A 52 -9.27 -5.42 22.05
C GLU A 52 -9.98 -4.08 22.20
N GLU A 53 -9.36 -3.14 22.94
CA GLU A 53 -9.83 -1.77 22.97
C GLU A 53 -9.74 -1.18 21.56
N PRO A 54 -10.73 -0.39 21.12
CA PRO A 54 -10.65 0.28 19.83
C PRO A 54 -9.40 1.17 19.84
N GLU A 55 -8.39 0.79 19.06
CA GLU A 55 -7.11 1.49 19.02
C GLU A 55 -7.36 2.99 18.86
N ALA A 56 -7.04 3.75 19.91
CA ALA A 56 -7.36 5.16 19.97
C ALA A 56 -6.80 5.87 18.74
N ALA A 57 -7.69 6.49 17.97
CA ALA A 57 -7.32 7.41 16.91
C ALA A 57 -6.50 8.56 17.52
N GLY A 58 -5.38 8.91 16.88
CA GLY A 58 -4.47 9.95 17.35
C GLY A 58 -3.09 9.84 16.70
N TRP A 59 -2.44 10.99 16.53
CA TRP A 59 -1.09 11.10 15.99
C TRP A 59 -0.06 10.35 16.82
N ARG A 60 0.68 9.43 16.19
CA ARG A 60 1.77 8.66 16.78
C ARG A 60 2.96 8.58 15.83
N SER A 61 4.18 8.54 16.37
CA SER A 61 5.40 8.43 15.57
C SER A 61 5.72 6.96 15.28
N SER A 62 6.00 6.63 14.01
CA SER A 62 6.41 5.30 13.54
C SER A 62 7.46 5.48 12.44
N ASP A 63 8.66 4.93 12.65
CA ASP A 63 9.80 5.02 11.73
C ASP A 63 10.13 6.46 11.26
N GLY A 64 9.99 7.44 12.15
CA GLY A 64 10.22 8.86 11.84
C GLY A 64 9.04 9.56 11.16
N TRP A 65 7.87 8.94 11.08
CA TRP A 65 6.65 9.53 10.53
C TRP A 65 5.57 9.67 11.60
N TRP A 66 4.96 10.85 11.71
CA TRP A 66 3.74 11.04 12.50
C TRP A 66 2.52 10.56 11.70
N VAL A 67 1.70 9.72 12.31
CA VAL A 67 0.54 9.08 11.71
C VAL A 67 -0.65 9.18 12.65
N ASP A 68 -1.76 9.79 12.20
CA ASP A 68 -2.99 10.05 12.97
C ASP A 68 -3.73 8.77 13.41
N ARG A 69 -3.28 7.61 12.93
CA ARG A 69 -3.87 6.30 13.18
C ARG A 69 -2.77 5.26 13.23
N PRO A 70 -3.04 4.06 13.78
CA PRO A 70 -2.21 2.91 13.49
C PRO A 70 -1.87 2.87 12.00
N VAL A 71 -0.58 2.79 11.70
CA VAL A 71 -0.16 2.30 10.39
C VAL A 71 -0.39 0.81 10.40
N HIS A 72 -1.65 0.42 10.23
CA HIS A 72 -1.93 -0.94 9.81
C HIS A 72 -1.33 -1.09 8.42
N GLU A 73 -0.53 -2.16 8.26
CA GLU A 73 -0.04 -2.76 7.02
C GLU A 73 -0.17 -1.87 5.76
N ARG A 74 0.91 -1.16 5.41
CA ARG A 74 0.92 -0.26 4.25
C ARG A 74 1.03 -1.10 2.97
N ALA A 75 -0.10 -1.46 2.40
CA ALA A 75 -0.14 -2.06 1.08
C ALA A 75 -0.48 -1.03 0.00
N SER A 76 0.15 -1.12 -1.16
CA SER A 76 -0.17 -0.29 -2.31
C SER A 76 -0.12 -1.09 -3.61
N ALA A 77 -1.03 -0.76 -4.51
CA ALA A 77 -1.03 -1.26 -5.88
C ALA A 77 -0.83 -0.08 -6.83
N ALA A 78 0.17 -0.19 -7.70
CA ALA A 78 0.48 0.80 -8.72
C ALA A 78 0.54 0.12 -10.08
N VAL A 79 -0.09 0.76 -11.05
CA VAL A 79 -0.17 0.32 -12.45
C VAL A 79 0.13 1.51 -13.33
N GLY A 80 0.76 1.26 -14.48
CA GLY A 80 1.06 2.34 -15.41
C GLY A 80 1.62 1.83 -16.71
N CYS A 81 1.99 2.76 -17.60
CA CYS A 81 2.41 2.48 -18.97
C CYS A 81 3.71 3.17 -19.41
N VAL A 82 4.43 3.84 -18.51
CA VAL A 82 5.63 4.62 -18.85
C VAL A 82 6.84 4.15 -18.03
N PRO A 83 8.00 3.86 -18.66
CA PRO A 83 8.25 3.83 -20.11
C PRO A 83 7.58 2.63 -20.82
N GLU A 84 7.14 1.64 -20.06
CA GLU A 84 6.41 0.48 -20.52
C GLU A 84 5.33 0.11 -19.50
N ARG A 85 4.45 -0.85 -19.82
CA ARG A 85 3.43 -1.33 -18.89
C ARG A 85 4.07 -1.92 -17.64
N PHE A 86 3.49 -1.65 -16.48
CA PHE A 86 3.93 -2.25 -15.23
C PHE A 86 2.77 -2.47 -14.26
N VAL A 87 2.95 -3.46 -13.39
CA VAL A 87 2.16 -3.66 -12.16
C VAL A 87 3.13 -3.82 -11.01
N THR A 88 2.92 -3.06 -9.94
CA THR A 88 3.68 -3.16 -8.70
C THR A 88 2.71 -3.29 -7.54
N PHE A 89 2.83 -4.38 -6.79
CA PHE A 89 2.24 -4.51 -5.47
C PHE A 89 3.36 -4.39 -4.45
N SER A 90 3.15 -3.55 -3.43
CA SER A 90 4.08 -3.45 -2.32
C SER A 90 3.36 -3.52 -0.99
N SER A 91 4.03 -4.06 0.01
CA SER A 91 3.61 -4.05 1.41
C SER A 91 4.80 -3.66 2.28
N ASN A 92 4.59 -2.76 3.25
CA ASN A 92 5.64 -2.30 4.17
C ASN A 92 6.92 -1.84 3.42
N CYS A 93 6.71 -1.07 2.34
CA CYS A 93 7.77 -0.56 1.46
C CYS A 93 8.59 -1.63 0.72
N GLN A 94 8.18 -2.90 0.74
CA GLN A 94 8.80 -4.00 0.00
C GLN A 94 7.90 -4.41 -1.17
N ALA A 95 8.50 -4.65 -2.34
CA ALA A 95 7.77 -5.15 -3.48
C ALA A 95 7.37 -6.62 -3.25
N VAL A 96 6.06 -6.90 -3.31
CA VAL A 96 5.49 -8.25 -3.27
C VAL A 96 5.42 -8.82 -4.69
N LEU A 97 5.01 -7.98 -5.64
CA LEU A 97 4.97 -8.31 -7.05
C LEU A 97 5.45 -7.12 -7.85
N HIS A 98 6.32 -7.36 -8.83
CA HIS A 98 6.73 -6.34 -9.78
C HIS A 98 6.87 -6.98 -11.16
N VAL A 99 5.95 -6.63 -12.07
CA VAL A 99 5.95 -7.11 -13.45
C VAL A 99 5.98 -5.94 -14.42
N ARG A 100 6.66 -6.10 -15.55
CA ARG A 100 6.85 -5.08 -16.57
C ARG A 100 6.64 -5.61 -17.98
N GLY A 101 6.45 -4.70 -18.92
CA GLY A 101 6.39 -4.98 -20.35
C GLY A 101 5.18 -5.86 -20.71
N PRO A 102 5.35 -6.82 -21.64
CA PRO A 102 4.27 -7.74 -22.03
C PRO A 102 3.72 -8.58 -20.87
N ALA A 103 4.55 -8.91 -19.87
CA ALA A 103 4.13 -9.70 -18.72
C ALA A 103 3.18 -8.94 -17.78
N ALA A 104 3.12 -7.60 -17.88
CA ALA A 104 2.18 -6.80 -17.10
C ALA A 104 0.73 -6.89 -17.63
N VAL A 105 0.49 -7.44 -18.82
CA VAL A 105 -0.86 -7.66 -19.35
C VAL A 105 -1.48 -8.90 -18.71
N GLY A 106 -2.75 -8.80 -18.33
CA GLY A 106 -3.55 -9.87 -17.74
C GLY A 106 -3.91 -9.62 -16.27
N ALA A 107 -4.10 -10.70 -15.52
CA ALA A 107 -4.63 -10.66 -14.16
C ALA A 107 -3.52 -10.90 -13.13
N HIS A 108 -3.40 -10.01 -12.15
CA HIS A 108 -2.39 -10.07 -11.10
C HIS A 108 -3.03 -9.90 -9.74
N ALA A 109 -2.54 -10.64 -8.76
CA ALA A 109 -2.99 -10.49 -7.38
C ALA A 109 -1.83 -10.64 -6.39
N ALA A 110 -1.98 -10.04 -5.21
CA ALA A 110 -1.15 -10.31 -4.06
C ALA A 110 -1.98 -10.40 -2.79
N ILE A 111 -1.53 -11.26 -1.88
CA ILE A 111 -2.09 -11.45 -0.54
C ILE A 111 -1.05 -10.97 0.47
N VAL A 112 -1.49 -10.13 1.40
CA VAL A 112 -0.69 -9.71 2.54
C VAL A 112 -1.44 -10.16 3.80
N PRO A 113 -1.03 -11.28 4.40
CA PRO A 113 -1.66 -11.77 5.63
C PRO A 113 -1.15 -10.97 6.84
N ALA A 114 -1.97 -10.84 7.88
CA ALA A 114 -1.57 -10.17 9.12
C ALA A 114 -0.35 -10.83 9.80
N SER A 115 -0.10 -12.11 9.53
CA SER A 115 1.07 -12.85 9.96
C SER A 115 1.55 -13.77 8.83
N GLY A 116 2.85 -13.76 8.59
CA GLY A 116 3.50 -14.54 7.54
C GLY A 116 3.97 -13.71 6.34
N PRO A 117 4.67 -14.34 5.39
CA PRO A 117 5.16 -13.65 4.21
C PRO A 117 4.01 -13.31 3.25
N PRO A 118 4.09 -12.18 2.52
CA PRO A 118 3.16 -11.89 1.45
C PRO A 118 3.39 -12.82 0.26
N GLU A 119 2.33 -13.11 -0.49
CA GLU A 119 2.36 -13.95 -1.70
C GLU A 119 1.85 -13.14 -2.89
N GLY A 120 2.59 -13.15 -4.00
CA GLY A 120 2.22 -12.46 -5.25
C GLY A 120 2.10 -13.44 -6.41
N LEU A 121 1.10 -13.26 -7.26
CA LEU A 121 0.86 -14.07 -8.44
C LEU A 121 0.58 -13.18 -9.66
N SER A 122 1.21 -13.53 -10.79
CA SER A 122 1.00 -12.90 -12.09
C SER A 122 0.47 -13.93 -13.08
N ASN A 123 -0.62 -13.58 -13.78
CA ASN A 123 -1.20 -14.38 -14.86
C ASN A 123 -1.42 -15.85 -14.51
N GLY A 124 -2.02 -16.09 -13.35
CA GLY A 124 -2.35 -17.44 -12.85
C GLY A 124 -3.75 -17.51 -12.26
N ASP A 125 -4.02 -18.57 -11.50
CA ASP A 125 -5.27 -18.75 -10.77
C ASP A 125 -5.33 -17.80 -9.54
N ILE A 126 -5.66 -16.54 -9.81
CA ILE A 126 -5.77 -15.52 -8.75
C ILE A 126 -6.95 -15.80 -7.81
N ALA A 127 -8.00 -16.47 -8.29
CA ALA A 127 -9.14 -16.85 -7.47
C ALA A 127 -8.72 -17.91 -6.45
N GLY A 128 -8.00 -18.95 -6.87
CA GLY A 128 -7.44 -19.95 -5.97
C GLY A 128 -6.41 -19.37 -4.99
N LEU A 129 -5.61 -18.37 -5.39
CA LEU A 129 -4.75 -17.63 -4.46
C LEU A 129 -5.58 -16.95 -3.36
N VAL A 130 -6.62 -16.22 -3.74
CA VAL A 130 -7.51 -15.51 -2.82
C VAL A 130 -8.29 -16.49 -1.94
N GLU A 131 -8.76 -17.61 -2.48
CA GLU A 131 -9.50 -18.62 -1.74
C GLU A 131 -8.67 -19.21 -0.59
N ARG A 132 -7.37 -19.42 -0.79
CA ARG A 132 -6.44 -19.89 0.26
C ARG A 132 -6.04 -18.81 1.26
N ALA A 133 -6.23 -17.54 0.94
CA ALA A 133 -5.86 -16.45 1.85
C ALA A 133 -6.67 -16.51 3.16
N PRO A 134 -6.05 -16.19 4.32
CA PRO A 134 -6.78 -16.14 5.58
C PRO A 134 -7.80 -14.99 5.56
N HIS A 135 -8.87 -15.14 6.35
CA HIS A 135 -9.85 -14.06 6.51
C HIS A 135 -9.18 -12.83 7.13
N GLY A 136 -9.53 -11.64 6.64
CA GLY A 136 -8.91 -10.38 7.07
C GLY A 136 -7.59 -10.03 6.37
N ALA A 137 -7.00 -10.95 5.60
CA ALA A 137 -5.83 -10.64 4.77
C ALA A 137 -6.13 -9.52 3.77
N LEU A 138 -5.15 -8.65 3.55
CA LEU A 138 -5.21 -7.67 2.47
C LEU A 138 -5.02 -8.38 1.13
N VAL A 139 -5.84 -8.00 0.17
CA VAL A 139 -5.85 -8.52 -1.18
C VAL A 139 -5.71 -7.35 -2.13
N LEU A 140 -4.68 -7.39 -2.97
CA LEU A 140 -4.39 -6.41 -4.00
C LEU A 140 -4.62 -7.09 -5.34
N VAL A 141 -5.36 -6.44 -6.24
CA VAL A 141 -5.70 -6.98 -7.56
C VAL A 141 -5.44 -5.91 -8.61
N ALA A 142 -4.85 -6.33 -9.74
CA ALA A 142 -4.71 -5.52 -10.93
C ALA A 142 -5.11 -6.34 -12.16
N LEU A 143 -6.04 -5.81 -12.95
CA LEU A 143 -6.49 -6.37 -14.22
C LEU A 143 -6.07 -5.41 -15.33
N VAL A 144 -5.17 -5.83 -16.20
CA VAL A 144 -4.52 -4.95 -17.18
C VAL A 144 -4.79 -5.43 -18.58
N GLN A 145 -5.47 -4.61 -19.38
CA GLN A 145 -5.75 -4.82 -20.80
C GLN A 145 -6.43 -6.16 -21.10
N MET A 146 -7.31 -6.59 -20.19
CA MET A 146 -8.11 -7.79 -20.35
C MET A 146 -9.39 -7.48 -21.13
N ALA A 147 -9.92 -8.47 -21.86
CA ALA A 147 -11.21 -8.34 -22.50
C ALA A 147 -12.32 -8.14 -21.43
N PRO A 148 -13.36 -7.30 -21.68
CA PRO A 148 -14.40 -7.02 -20.68
C PRO A 148 -15.10 -8.27 -20.12
N ALA A 149 -15.28 -9.31 -20.95
CA ALA A 149 -15.83 -10.59 -20.51
C ALA A 149 -14.91 -11.30 -19.49
N ALA A 150 -13.60 -11.33 -19.74
CA ALA A 150 -12.61 -11.92 -18.84
C ALA A 150 -12.48 -11.14 -17.53
N VAL A 151 -12.59 -9.80 -17.58
CA VAL A 151 -12.65 -8.95 -16.38
C VAL A 151 -13.85 -9.33 -15.52
N ARG A 152 -15.05 -9.42 -16.09
CA ARG A 152 -16.27 -9.81 -15.35
C ARG A 152 -16.18 -11.20 -14.75
N GLU A 153 -15.65 -12.16 -15.49
CA GLU A 153 -15.44 -13.53 -15.01
C GLU A 153 -14.46 -13.55 -13.84
N THR A 154 -13.36 -12.82 -13.94
CA THR A 154 -12.34 -12.71 -12.89
C THR A 154 -12.90 -12.03 -11.63
N LEU A 155 -13.64 -10.92 -11.78
CA LEU A 155 -14.28 -10.24 -10.66
C LEU A 155 -15.32 -11.12 -9.96
N ARG A 156 -16.10 -11.91 -10.73
CA ARG A 156 -17.04 -12.89 -10.16
C ARG A 156 -16.30 -13.98 -9.39
N ALA A 157 -15.24 -14.55 -9.96
CA ALA A 157 -14.45 -15.59 -9.29
C ALA A 157 -13.81 -15.07 -7.98
N LEU A 158 -13.33 -13.83 -7.96
CA LEU A 158 -12.84 -13.19 -6.74
C LEU A 158 -13.96 -12.97 -5.71
N ALA A 159 -15.14 -12.57 -6.15
CA ALA A 159 -16.30 -12.42 -5.27
C ALA A 159 -16.72 -13.75 -4.65
N ASP A 160 -16.78 -14.81 -5.45
CA ASP A 160 -17.08 -16.16 -5.01
C ASP A 160 -16.00 -16.69 -4.03
N ALA A 161 -14.74 -16.27 -4.19
CA ALA A 161 -13.64 -16.54 -3.25
C ALA A 161 -13.70 -15.73 -1.94
N GLY A 162 -14.76 -14.95 -1.72
CA GLY A 162 -15.02 -14.20 -0.49
C GLY A 162 -14.42 -12.79 -0.46
N CYS A 163 -14.04 -12.23 -1.60
CA CYS A 163 -13.65 -10.83 -1.69
C CYS A 163 -14.86 -9.93 -1.97
N GLY A 164 -14.98 -8.81 -1.25
CA GLY A 164 -15.98 -7.78 -1.54
C GLY A 164 -15.67 -6.92 -2.77
N VAL A 165 -15.01 -7.48 -3.79
CA VAL A 165 -14.61 -6.72 -4.99
C VAL A 165 -15.85 -6.20 -5.70
N PRO A 166 -15.86 -4.95 -6.17
CA PRO A 166 -16.99 -4.42 -6.93
C PRO A 166 -17.25 -5.27 -8.18
N LEU A 167 -18.50 -5.73 -8.33
CA LEU A 167 -18.93 -6.52 -9.50
C LEU A 167 -19.25 -5.67 -10.73
N ALA A 168 -19.32 -4.34 -10.57
CA ALA A 168 -19.52 -3.43 -11.68
C ALA A 168 -18.28 -3.47 -12.59
N ALA A 169 -18.47 -3.87 -13.85
CA ALA A 169 -17.41 -3.83 -14.83
C ALA A 169 -16.99 -2.36 -15.07
N PRO A 170 -15.70 -2.09 -15.27
CA PRO A 170 -15.25 -0.78 -15.70
C PRO A 170 -15.75 -0.49 -17.13
N PRO A 171 -15.75 0.78 -17.59
CA PRO A 171 -16.07 1.14 -18.98
C PRO A 171 -15.23 0.35 -19.99
N ASP A 172 -15.75 0.12 -21.20
CA ASP A 172 -15.05 -0.68 -22.21
C ASP A 172 -13.71 -0.04 -22.65
N GLU A 173 -13.56 1.28 -22.54
CA GLU A 173 -12.30 2.00 -22.76
C GLU A 173 -11.29 1.89 -21.61
N CYS A 174 -11.72 1.43 -20.43
CA CYS A 174 -10.87 1.32 -19.24
C CYS A 174 -10.00 0.07 -19.34
N GLY A 175 -8.77 0.28 -19.80
CA GLY A 175 -7.80 -0.79 -19.98
C GLY A 175 -7.06 -1.23 -18.72
N VAL A 176 -7.40 -0.71 -17.54
CA VAL A 176 -6.75 -1.05 -16.27
C VAL A 176 -7.75 -0.94 -15.13
N LEU A 177 -7.83 -1.96 -14.27
CA LEU A 177 -8.58 -1.90 -13.02
C LEU A 177 -7.64 -2.29 -11.88
N VAL A 178 -7.65 -1.50 -10.80
CA VAL A 178 -6.92 -1.81 -9.58
C VAL A 178 -7.87 -1.73 -8.39
N ALA A 179 -7.82 -2.77 -7.56
CA ALA A 179 -8.60 -2.84 -6.34
C ALA A 179 -7.75 -3.35 -5.18
N VAL A 180 -8.01 -2.79 -3.99
CA VAL A 180 -7.40 -3.23 -2.73
C VAL A 180 -8.50 -3.34 -1.69
N GLY A 181 -8.53 -4.45 -0.97
CA GLY A 181 -9.45 -4.64 0.15
C GLY A 181 -9.07 -5.81 1.01
N LYS A 182 -9.89 -6.12 2.00
CA LYS A 182 -9.68 -7.27 2.89
C LYS A 182 -10.60 -8.41 2.50
N LYS A 183 -10.08 -9.63 2.55
CA LYS A 183 -10.90 -10.83 2.34
C LYS A 183 -11.98 -10.92 3.42
N GLY A 184 -13.22 -11.11 2.98
CA GLY A 184 -14.44 -11.15 3.80
C GLY A 184 -14.88 -9.80 4.39
N ALA A 185 -14.23 -8.69 4.03
CA ALA A 185 -14.74 -7.36 4.31
C ALA A 185 -15.65 -6.87 3.18
N SER A 186 -16.68 -6.10 3.51
CA SER A 186 -17.59 -5.48 2.55
C SER A 186 -17.03 -4.23 1.88
N ASN A 187 -15.97 -3.63 2.44
CA ASN A 187 -15.45 -2.33 2.03
C ASN A 187 -14.14 -2.51 1.26
N TRP A 188 -14.19 -2.34 -0.05
CA TRP A 188 -13.04 -2.38 -0.96
C TRP A 188 -12.79 -0.99 -1.55
N HIS A 189 -11.52 -0.63 -1.69
CA HIS A 189 -11.09 0.59 -2.36
C HIS A 189 -10.69 0.25 -3.80
N GLN A 190 -11.21 1.00 -4.76
CA GLN A 190 -10.91 0.79 -6.19
C GLN A 190 -10.53 2.09 -6.87
N THR A 191 -9.64 1.99 -7.85
CA THR A 191 -9.28 3.07 -8.78
C THR A 191 -9.28 2.50 -10.20
N MET A 192 -9.93 3.21 -11.11
CA MET A 192 -10.00 2.91 -12.54
C MET A 192 -9.14 3.91 -13.33
#